data_AF-A0AA38PNT3-F1
#
_entry.id   AF-A0AA38PNT3-F1
#
_cell.length_a   1.000
_cell.length_b   1.000
_cell.length_c   1.000
_cell.angle_alpha   90.00
_cell.angle_beta   90.00
_cell.angle_gamma   90.00
#
_symmetry.space_group_name_H-M   'P 1'
#
loop_
_entity.id
_entity.type
_entity.pdbx_description
1 polymer ?
#
loop_
_entity_poly.entity_id
_entity_poly.type
_entity_poly.pdbx_seq_one_letter_code
_entity_poly.pdbx_strand_id
1 'polypeptide(L)'
;LNKRESNYSQPKLELYGLFRALRATRLWIIGAPDLVVEVDALFIRGMLDNPDIQPNATINRWIAGILLFTFTLVHVPSEQMAADGVSRRSQQPGDIQQEDTDFEDWILRSRQWIHAHY
;
A
#
# COMPACT_ATOMS: atom_id res chain seq x y z
N LEU A 1 3.91 2.37 -15.38
CA LEU A 1 4.20 3.51 -14.48
C LEU A 1 3.86 4.80 -15.22
N ASN A 2 3.07 5.67 -14.60
CA ASN A 2 2.78 7.01 -15.13
C ASN A 2 4.04 7.91 -14.99
N LYS A 3 4.14 9.01 -15.76
CA LYS A 3 5.30 9.94 -15.74
C LYS A 3 5.65 10.49 -14.34
N ARG A 4 4.70 10.46 -13.41
CA ARG A 4 4.89 10.88 -12.01
C ARG A 4 5.50 9.78 -11.13
N GLU A 5 5.23 8.52 -11.46
CA GLU A 5 5.66 7.35 -10.69
C GLU A 5 7.07 6.89 -11.09
N SER A 6 7.52 7.21 -12.31
CA SER A 6 8.88 6.92 -12.79
C SER A 6 9.97 7.65 -12.01
N ASN A 7 9.64 8.67 -11.22
CA ASN A 7 10.57 9.46 -10.41
C ASN A 7 10.56 9.04 -8.93
N TYR A 8 9.87 7.97 -8.57
CA TYR A 8 9.81 7.52 -7.18
C TYR A 8 11.09 6.79 -6.79
N SER A 9 11.58 7.08 -5.58
CA SER A 9 12.61 6.27 -4.96
C SER A 9 12.10 4.85 -4.72
N GLN A 10 13.00 3.88 -4.64
CA GLN A 10 12.65 2.48 -4.42
C GLN A 10 11.71 2.27 -3.21
N PRO A 11 11.96 2.86 -2.01
CA PRO A 11 11.03 2.73 -0.88
C PRO A 11 9.63 3.28 -1.16
N LYS A 12 9.53 4.32 -2.01
CA LYS A 12 8.25 4.91 -2.38
C LYS A 12 7.50 4.04 -3.39
N LEU A 13 8.19 3.39 -4.31
CA LEU A 13 7.62 2.41 -5.23
C LEU A 13 7.08 1.19 -4.48
N GLU A 14 7.83 0.69 -3.50
CA GLU A 14 7.44 -0.48 -2.70
C GLU A 14 6.23 -0.16 -1.81
N LEU A 15 6.23 1.00 -1.13
CA LEU A 15 5.07 1.45 -0.34
C LEU A 15 3.82 1.63 -1.22
N TYR A 16 3.98 2.24 -2.41
CA TYR A 16 2.89 2.40 -3.36
C TYR A 16 2.38 1.04 -3.88
N GLY A 17 3.29 0.11 -4.18
CA GLY A 17 2.97 -1.25 -4.59
C GLY A 17 2.17 -1.99 -3.52
N LEU A 18 2.57 -1.88 -2.25
CA LEU A 18 1.84 -2.45 -1.11
C LEU A 18 0.44 -1.85 -1.00
N PHE A 19 0.32 -0.53 -1.02
CA PHE A 19 -0.97 0.17 -1.00
C PHE A 19 -1.89 -0.29 -2.14
N ARG A 20 -1.37 -0.40 -3.35
CA ARG A 20 -2.09 -0.88 -4.54
C ARG A 20 -2.56 -2.32 -4.37
N ALA A 21 -1.70 -3.21 -3.86
CA ALA A 21 -2.02 -4.61 -3.65
C ALA A 21 -3.16 -4.76 -2.63
N LEU A 22 -3.02 -4.16 -1.44
CA LEU A 22 -4.02 -4.22 -0.38
C LEU A 22 -5.37 -3.62 -0.83
N ARG A 23 -5.33 -2.51 -1.56
CA ARG A 23 -6.54 -1.91 -2.14
C ARG A 23 -7.24 -2.86 -3.09
N ALA A 24 -6.50 -3.48 -4.02
CA ALA A 24 -7.06 -4.36 -5.03
C ALA A 24 -7.68 -5.62 -4.42
N THR A 25 -7.15 -6.10 -3.29
CA THR A 25 -7.64 -7.29 -2.59
C THR A 25 -8.54 -6.98 -1.39
N ARG A 26 -8.86 -5.71 -1.13
CA ARG A 26 -9.48 -5.24 0.14
C ARG A 26 -10.73 -6.01 0.54
N LEU A 27 -11.58 -6.35 -0.43
CA LEU A 27 -12.86 -7.04 -0.18
C LEU A 27 -12.67 -8.44 0.41
N TRP A 28 -11.50 -9.05 0.20
CA TRP A 28 -11.19 -10.41 0.61
C TRP A 28 -10.37 -10.48 1.88
N ILE A 29 -9.50 -9.50 2.11
CA ILE A 29 -8.50 -9.55 3.19
C ILE A 29 -8.82 -8.63 4.36
N ILE A 30 -9.83 -7.75 4.24
CA ILE A 30 -10.21 -6.89 5.36
C ILE A 30 -10.76 -7.71 6.51
N GLY A 31 -10.23 -7.49 7.72
CA GLY A 31 -10.60 -8.24 8.92
C GLY A 31 -10.02 -9.66 8.98
N ALA A 32 -9.14 -10.05 8.05
CA ALA A 32 -8.43 -11.32 8.13
C ALA A 32 -7.48 -11.34 9.36
N PRO A 33 -7.60 -12.29 10.28
CA PRO A 33 -6.84 -12.28 11.54
C PRO A 33 -5.35 -12.59 11.33
N ASP A 34 -5.02 -13.43 10.35
CA ASP A 34 -3.67 -13.95 10.13
C ASP A 34 -3.08 -13.49 8.78
N LEU A 35 -3.39 -12.26 8.36
CA LEU A 35 -2.84 -11.70 7.13
C LEU A 35 -1.33 -11.46 7.30
N VAL A 36 -0.53 -12.14 6.48
CA VAL A 36 0.92 -11.91 6.38
C VAL A 36 1.21 -11.16 5.10
N VAL A 37 1.95 -10.06 5.21
CA VAL A 37 2.42 -9.26 4.07
C VAL A 37 3.94 -9.39 4.00
N GLU A 38 4.41 -10.05 2.96
CA GLU A 38 5.84 -10.17 2.66
C GLU A 38 6.28 -9.02 1.76
N VAL A 39 7.28 -8.25 2.19
CA VAL A 39 7.86 -7.17 1.40
C VAL A 39 9.38 -7.23 1.37
N ASP A 40 9.93 -6.84 0.24
CA ASP A 40 11.37 -6.78 -0.01
C ASP A 40 12.07 -5.55 0.62
N ALA A 41 11.38 -4.85 1.51
CA ALA A 41 11.80 -3.54 1.95
C ALA A 41 11.82 -3.40 3.47
N LEU A 42 13.03 -3.40 4.03
CA LEU A 42 13.26 -2.98 5.41
C LEU A 42 12.74 -1.55 5.67
N PHE A 43 12.73 -0.70 4.64
CA PHE A 43 12.30 0.70 4.75
C PHE A 43 10.79 0.87 4.95
N ILE A 44 9.93 -0.05 4.46
CA ILE A 44 8.47 0.06 4.64
C ILE A 44 8.12 0.04 6.12
N ARG A 45 8.75 -0.84 6.90
CA ARG A 45 8.53 -0.91 8.35
C ARG A 45 8.78 0.43 9.02
N GLY A 46 9.92 1.06 8.76
CA GLY A 46 10.24 2.38 9.30
C GLY A 46 9.25 3.48 8.87
N MET A 47 8.71 3.42 7.64
CA MET A 47 7.70 4.36 7.16
C MET A 47 6.33 4.18 7.83
N LEU A 48 5.94 2.94 8.13
CA LEU A 48 4.68 2.63 8.81
C LEU A 48 4.75 2.94 10.31
N ASP A 49 5.90 2.70 10.94
CA ASP A 49 6.10 2.95 12.37
C ASP A 49 6.20 4.45 12.69
N ASN A 50 6.63 5.28 11.73
CA ASN A 50 6.79 6.73 11.91
C ASN A 50 6.14 7.53 10.76
N PRO A 51 4.80 7.50 10.64
CA PRO A 51 4.09 8.12 9.51
C PRO A 51 4.23 9.65 9.47
N ASP A 52 4.49 10.29 10.62
CA ASP A 52 4.56 11.75 10.74
C ASP A 52 5.89 12.36 10.29
N ILE A 53 6.91 11.54 10.02
CA ILE A 53 8.25 12.02 9.61
C ILE A 53 8.25 12.51 8.15
N GLN A 54 7.28 12.10 7.32
CA GLN A 54 7.25 12.49 5.91
C GLN A 54 6.23 13.62 5.64
N PRO A 55 6.66 14.81 5.17
CA PRO A 55 5.76 15.94 4.90
C PRO A 55 4.94 15.79 3.61
N ASN A 56 4.74 14.57 3.09
CA ASN A 56 4.09 14.35 1.79
C ASN A 56 2.67 13.78 1.96
N ALA A 57 1.66 14.61 1.68
CA ALA A 57 0.25 14.24 1.76
C ALA A 57 -0.11 12.96 0.98
N THR A 58 0.55 12.67 -0.15
CA THR A 58 0.30 11.45 -0.93
C THR A 58 0.81 10.20 -0.21
N ILE A 59 1.99 10.28 0.42
CA ILE A 59 2.58 9.15 1.14
C ILE A 59 1.77 8.88 2.42
N ASN A 60 1.39 9.94 3.15
CA ASN A 60 0.58 9.80 4.36
C ASN A 60 -0.79 9.18 4.07
N ARG A 61 -1.33 9.43 2.87
CA ARG A 61 -2.56 8.79 2.39
C ARG A 61 -2.39 7.31 2.11
N TRP A 62 -1.27 6.91 1.50
CA TRP A 62 -0.97 5.49 1.31
C TRP A 62 -0.79 4.77 2.63
N ILE A 63 -0.04 5.37 3.57
CA ILE A 63 0.14 4.81 4.91
C ILE A 63 -1.21 4.68 5.63
N ALA A 64 -2.05 5.72 5.58
CA ALA A 64 -3.39 5.68 6.15
C ALA A 64 -4.23 4.51 5.62
N GLY A 65 -4.21 4.27 4.31
CA GLY A 65 -4.92 3.15 3.70
C GLY A 65 -4.34 1.79 4.09
N ILE A 66 -3.02 1.66 4.19
CA ILE A 66 -2.34 0.43 4.62
C ILE A 66 -2.71 0.09 6.07
N LEU A 67 -2.71 1.09 6.96
CA LEU A 67 -2.99 0.91 8.39
C LEU A 67 -4.45 0.57 8.71
N LEU A 68 -5.35 0.54 7.73
CA LEU A 68 -6.71 0.02 7.90
C LEU A 68 -6.76 -1.52 7.94
N PHE A 69 -5.68 -2.20 7.55
CA PHE A 69 -5.58 -3.65 7.59
C PHE A 69 -4.85 -4.11 8.85
N THR A 70 -5.32 -5.20 9.44
CA THR A 70 -4.57 -5.94 10.46
C THR A 70 -3.68 -6.95 9.75
N PHE A 71 -2.36 -6.85 9.90
CA PHE A 71 -1.42 -7.78 9.28
C PHE A 71 -0.08 -7.86 10.02
N THR A 72 0.64 -8.96 9.78
CA THR A 72 2.05 -9.10 10.15
C THR A 72 2.93 -8.79 8.94
N LEU A 73 3.80 -7.80 9.05
CA LEU A 73 4.77 -7.45 8.01
C LEU A 73 6.04 -8.29 8.15
N VAL A 74 6.35 -9.11 7.15
CA VAL A 74 7.57 -9.93 7.09
C VAL A 74 8.48 -9.38 5.99
N HIS A 75 9.77 -9.24 6.29
CA HIS A 75 10.74 -8.89 5.26
C HIS A 75 11.28 -10.15 4.60
N VAL A 76 11.24 -10.21 3.26
CA VAL A 76 11.78 -11.30 2.45
C VAL A 76 12.70 -10.71 1.39
N PRO A 77 13.96 -11.14 1.26
CA PRO A 77 14.89 -10.60 0.26
C PRO A 77 14.38 -10.77 -1.19
N SER A 78 14.74 -9.83 -2.07
CA SER A 78 14.25 -9.73 -3.46
C SER A 78 14.42 -11.02 -4.24
N GLU A 79 15.54 -11.70 -4.00
CA GLU A 79 15.94 -12.95 -4.67
C GLU A 79 14.96 -14.10 -4.41
N GLN A 80 14.17 -14.01 -3.33
CA GLN A 80 13.18 -15.01 -2.93
C GLN A 80 11.75 -14.61 -3.29
N MET A 81 11.49 -13.34 -3.65
CA MET A 81 10.17 -12.88 -4.07
C MET A 81 9.93 -13.17 -5.56
N ALA A 82 9.18 -14.23 -5.85
CA ALA A 82 8.67 -14.52 -7.21
C ALA A 82 7.80 -13.39 -7.81
N ALA A 83 7.37 -12.41 -7.00
CA ALA A 83 6.56 -11.26 -7.38
C ALA A 83 7.33 -10.10 -8.03
N ASP A 84 8.67 -10.13 -8.03
CA ASP A 84 9.50 -9.00 -8.47
C ASP A 84 9.38 -8.69 -9.99
N GLY A 85 8.80 -9.61 -10.76
CA GLY A 85 8.42 -9.40 -12.17
C GLY A 85 7.11 -8.62 -12.37
N VAL A 86 6.20 -8.62 -11.38
CA VAL A 86 4.84 -8.07 -11.54
C VAL A 86 4.79 -6.57 -11.18
N SER A 87 5.58 -6.12 -10.20
CA SER A 87 5.67 -4.71 -9.78
C SER A 87 6.31 -3.79 -10.83
N ARG A 88 7.21 -4.36 -11.66
CA ARG A 88 7.95 -3.64 -12.71
C ARG A 88 7.26 -3.64 -14.08
N ARG A 89 6.11 -4.32 -14.23
CA ARG A 89 5.42 -4.35 -15.52
C ARG A 89 4.84 -2.97 -15.85
N SER A 90 5.16 -2.44 -17.03
CA SER A 90 4.50 -1.24 -17.55
C SER A 90 3.02 -1.53 -17.75
N GLN A 91 2.19 -0.51 -17.51
CA GLN A 91 0.74 -0.58 -17.70
C GLN A 91 0.45 -0.99 -19.14
N GLN A 92 -0.31 -2.07 -19.32
CA GLN A 92 -0.59 -2.65 -20.63
C GLN A 92 -1.89 -2.07 -21.20
N PRO A 93 -2.06 -2.02 -22.54
CA PRO A 93 -3.33 -1.67 -23.15
C PRO A 93 -4.41 -2.66 -22.70
N GLY A 94 -5.38 -2.19 -21.91
CA GLY A 94 -6.43 -3.03 -21.32
C GLY A 94 -6.41 -3.12 -19.78
N ASP A 95 -5.36 -2.61 -19.13
CA ASP A 95 -5.37 -2.48 -17.66
C ASP A 95 -6.47 -1.48 -17.25
N ILE A 96 -7.44 -1.94 -16.45
CA ILE A 96 -8.50 -1.09 -15.89
C ILE A 96 -7.87 -0.14 -14.89
N GLN A 97 -7.98 1.16 -15.13
CA GLN A 97 -7.58 2.17 -14.17
C GLN A 97 -8.65 2.23 -13.07
N GLN A 98 -8.41 1.60 -11.93
CA GLN A 98 -9.33 1.73 -10.79
C GLN A 98 -9.28 3.17 -10.28
N GLU A 99 -10.40 3.89 -10.36
CA GLU A 99 -10.50 5.28 -9.89
C GLU A 99 -10.16 5.38 -8.40
N ASP A 100 -9.21 6.25 -8.06
CA ASP A 100 -8.75 6.46 -6.68
C ASP A 100 -9.90 6.91 -5.75
N THR A 101 -10.88 7.64 -6.27
CA THR A 101 -11.98 8.29 -5.52
C THR A 101 -12.77 7.34 -4.62
N ASP A 102 -13.17 6.16 -5.11
CA ASP A 102 -13.94 5.18 -4.31
C ASP A 102 -13.14 4.70 -3.09
N PHE A 103 -11.83 4.51 -3.27
CA PHE A 103 -10.99 4.07 -2.17
C PHE A 103 -10.69 5.20 -1.17
N GLU A 104 -10.57 6.45 -1.65
CA GLU A 104 -10.41 7.62 -0.77
C GLU A 104 -11.64 7.81 0.13
N ASP A 105 -12.84 7.72 -0.44
CA ASP A 105 -14.09 7.78 0.33
C ASP A 105 -14.17 6.65 1.36
N TRP A 106 -13.74 5.45 0.96
CA TRP A 106 -13.66 4.32 1.86
C TRP A 106 -12.66 4.54 3.02
N ILE A 107 -11.47 5.08 2.74
CA ILE A 107 -10.48 5.43 3.78
C ILE A 107 -11.07 6.44 4.76
N LEU A 108 -11.68 7.52 4.24
CA LEU A 108 -12.26 8.58 5.06
C LEU A 108 -13.38 8.07 5.96
N ARG A 109 -14.31 7.29 5.42
CA ARG A 109 -15.40 6.67 6.20
C ARG A 109 -14.87 5.71 7.25
N SER A 110 -13.89 4.88 6.91
CA SER A 110 -13.30 3.93 7.83
C SER A 110 -12.60 4.64 8.99
N ARG A 111 -11.86 5.72 8.71
CA ARG A 111 -11.23 6.54 9.74
C ARG A 111 -12.24 7.24 10.65
N GLN A 112 -13.28 7.84 10.08
CA GLN A 112 -14.36 8.45 10.86
C GLN A 112 -15.03 7.42 11.79
N TRP A 113 -15.25 6.20 11.30
CA TRP A 113 -15.82 5.13 12.11
C TRP A 113 -14.91 4.72 13.27
N ILE A 114 -13.61 4.53 13.02
CA ILE A 114 -12.61 4.19 14.06
C ILE A 114 -12.54 5.30 15.12
N HIS A 115 -12.46 6.57 14.71
CA HIS A 115 -12.42 7.71 15.64
C HIS A 115 -13.72 7.93 16.43
N ALA A 116 -14.85 7.42 15.95
CA ALA A 116 -16.13 7.54 16.64
C ALA A 116 -16.38 6.42 17.66
N HIS A 117 -15.59 5.34 17.62
CA HIS A 117 -15.80 4.12 18.44
C HIS A 117 -14.60 3.78 19.34
N TYR A 118 -13.63 4.70 19.47
CA TYR A 118 -12.50 4.68 20.41
C TYR A 118 -12.21 6.10 20.87
#